data_AF-A0A9R1FBV4-F1
#
_entry.id   AF-A0A9R1FBV4-F1
#
_cell.length_a   1.000
_cell.length_b   1.000
_cell.length_c   1.000
_cell.angle_alpha   90.00
_cell.angle_beta   90.00
_cell.angle_gamma   90.00
#
_symmetry.space_group_name_H-M   'P 1'
#
loop_
_entity.id
_entity.type
_entity.pdbx_description
1 polymer ?
#
loop_
_entity_poly.entity_id
_entity_poly.type
_entity_poly.pdbx_seq_one_letter_code
_entity_poly.pdbx_strand_id
1 'polypeptide(L)'
;VMNRRSDSFGGTKKIRLMEDRKKKRKRYGGTAHGNQIFLDGSHYEHMPPPNPMVGFSLPNCSQLPVDRKIPKKAIGRPFFYYENVAQAPTGVWATISRCLYGIEPEYLDSKHLCAAARKRGYIHNLPIENRAPLLPLPPKTILEAFPRYKKWWPSWDTRTQFNCLRTSMACQQLTGSIGALARTGNPPPRNIQKDMIKQCKEYNLVWIGKNKVAALEPEEIEYLLGFPKDHTRGLTSTN
;
A
#
# COMPACT_ATOMS: atom_id res chain seq x y z
N VAL A 1 -26.85 -73.99 11.67
CA VAL A 1 -27.91 -73.02 12.01
C VAL A 1 -27.37 -71.62 11.77
N MET A 2 -28.10 -70.83 10.96
CA MET A 2 -28.10 -69.36 10.76
C MET A 2 -26.85 -68.54 11.14
N ASN A 3 -26.08 -67.92 10.22
CA ASN A 3 -26.36 -66.81 9.29
C ASN A 3 -26.20 -65.39 9.91
N ARG A 4 -25.42 -64.55 9.20
CA ARG A 4 -25.30 -63.08 9.16
C ARG A 4 -24.17 -62.37 9.92
N ARG A 5 -23.15 -61.98 9.13
CA ARG A 5 -22.28 -60.81 9.29
C ARG A 5 -22.94 -59.60 8.64
N SER A 6 -22.73 -58.41 9.19
CA SER A 6 -23.15 -57.12 8.62
C SER A 6 -21.91 -56.25 8.35
N ASP A 7 -21.68 -55.97 7.06
CA ASP A 7 -20.69 -55.03 6.50
C ASP A 7 -21.26 -53.58 6.53
N SER A 8 -20.50 -52.57 6.96
CA SER A 8 -19.63 -51.66 6.17
C SER A 8 -20.36 -50.74 5.16
N PHE A 9 -20.34 -49.43 5.46
CA PHE A 9 -20.52 -48.28 4.55
C PHE A 9 -19.46 -47.23 4.94
N GLY A 10 -18.79 -46.47 4.06
CA GLY A 10 -18.85 -46.37 2.61
C GLY A 10 -17.69 -45.47 2.13
N GLY A 11 -17.13 -45.81 0.98
CA GLY A 11 -16.05 -45.10 0.30
C GLY A 11 -16.52 -44.18 -0.84
N THR A 12 -15.62 -43.29 -1.21
CA THR A 12 -15.74 -42.10 -2.06
C THR A 12 -15.85 -42.35 -3.59
N LYS A 13 -16.38 -41.32 -4.28
CA LYS A 13 -15.95 -40.73 -5.58
C LYS A 13 -16.64 -41.13 -6.93
N LYS A 14 -17.28 -40.09 -7.50
CA LYS A 14 -17.05 -39.48 -8.84
C LYS A 14 -17.89 -39.98 -10.05
N ILE A 15 -18.38 -38.98 -10.80
CA ILE A 15 -18.56 -38.88 -12.28
C ILE A 15 -20.02 -38.83 -12.79
N ARG A 16 -20.25 -37.82 -13.66
CA ARG A 16 -21.36 -37.57 -14.62
C ARG A 16 -22.64 -36.89 -14.12
N LEU A 17 -22.74 -35.59 -14.40
CA LEU A 17 -23.93 -35.01 -15.03
C LEU A 17 -23.60 -33.63 -15.60
N MET A 18 -22.99 -33.64 -16.78
CA MET A 18 -22.86 -32.50 -17.69
C MET A 18 -23.52 -32.97 -18.98
N GLU A 19 -24.77 -32.55 -19.18
CA GLU A 19 -25.59 -32.62 -20.41
C GLU A 19 -27.04 -32.76 -19.97
N ASP A 20 -27.74 -31.63 -19.87
CA ASP A 20 -29.06 -31.48 -20.47
C ASP A 20 -29.65 -30.13 -20.11
N ARG A 21 -29.70 -29.24 -21.10
CA ARG A 21 -30.78 -28.28 -21.38
C ARG A 21 -30.31 -27.21 -22.36
N LYS A 22 -30.03 -27.63 -23.60
CA LYS A 22 -30.20 -26.79 -24.78
C LYS A 22 -31.52 -27.17 -25.44
N LYS A 23 -32.51 -26.26 -25.45
CA LYS A 23 -33.30 -25.85 -26.64
C LYS A 23 -34.64 -25.15 -26.28
N LYS A 24 -34.93 -24.14 -27.13
CA LYS A 24 -36.21 -23.46 -27.42
C LYS A 24 -36.66 -22.42 -26.37
N ARG A 25 -36.95 -21.18 -26.75
CA ARG A 25 -37.88 -20.78 -27.83
C ARG A 25 -37.59 -19.35 -28.37
N LYS A 26 -37.83 -19.15 -29.67
CA LYS A 26 -37.71 -17.88 -30.43
C LYS A 26 -38.89 -16.93 -30.20
N ARG A 27 -38.57 -15.62 -30.24
CA ARG A 27 -39.26 -14.42 -30.78
C ARG A 27 -40.78 -14.45 -31.02
N TYR A 28 -41.47 -13.43 -30.49
CA TYR A 28 -42.50 -12.64 -31.17
C TYR A 28 -42.30 -11.15 -30.83
N GLY A 29 -42.48 -10.28 -31.84
CA GLY A 29 -42.14 -8.86 -31.79
C GLY A 29 -43.27 -7.94 -31.29
N GLY A 30 -42.96 -6.64 -31.24
CA GLY A 30 -43.92 -5.57 -30.98
C GLY A 30 -43.23 -4.31 -30.50
N THR A 31 -42.98 -3.38 -31.41
CA THR A 31 -42.50 -2.01 -31.18
C THR A 31 -43.52 -1.19 -30.39
N ALA A 32 -43.11 -0.54 -29.30
CA ALA A 32 -43.77 0.64 -28.77
C ALA A 32 -42.70 1.56 -28.15
N HIS A 33 -42.56 2.76 -28.72
CA HIS A 33 -41.70 3.82 -28.23
C HIS A 33 -42.15 4.24 -26.82
N GLY A 34 -41.28 4.05 -25.85
CA GLY A 34 -41.31 4.74 -24.57
C GLY A 34 -39.88 5.10 -24.22
N ASN A 35 -39.63 6.37 -23.94
CA ASN A 35 -38.33 6.89 -23.49
C ASN A 35 -37.91 6.17 -22.21
N GLN A 36 -37.23 5.03 -22.36
CA GLN A 36 -36.56 4.35 -21.27
C GLN A 36 -35.15 4.96 -21.23
N ILE A 37 -34.98 5.92 -20.33
CA ILE A 37 -33.66 6.31 -19.86
C ILE A 37 -33.02 5.03 -19.33
N PHE A 38 -32.12 4.44 -20.13
CA PHE A 38 -31.19 3.46 -19.63
C PHE A 38 -30.35 4.18 -18.58
N LEU A 39 -30.72 4.01 -17.30
CA LEU A 39 -29.85 4.28 -16.18
C LEU A 39 -28.69 3.30 -16.29
N ASP A 40 -27.71 3.69 -17.10
CA ASP A 40 -26.47 2.97 -17.31
C ASP A 40 -25.75 2.84 -15.97
N GLY A 41 -25.59 1.58 -15.55
CA GLY A 41 -25.04 1.23 -14.26
C GLY A 41 -23.53 1.51 -14.22
N SER A 42 -23.13 2.30 -13.23
CA SER A 42 -21.76 2.39 -12.71
C SER A 42 -20.70 3.08 -13.57
N HIS A 43 -20.97 4.32 -14.02
CA HIS A 43 -19.91 5.28 -14.34
C HIS A 43 -19.28 5.84 -13.06
N TYR A 44 -18.60 5.01 -12.27
CA TYR A 44 -17.64 5.55 -11.30
C TYR A 44 -16.40 5.92 -12.11
N GLU A 45 -16.14 7.21 -12.28
CA GLU A 45 -14.89 7.69 -12.88
C GLU A 45 -13.71 7.00 -12.19
N HIS A 46 -12.95 6.23 -12.96
CA HIS A 46 -11.79 5.53 -12.43
C HIS A 46 -10.70 6.56 -12.17
N MET A 47 -10.34 6.77 -10.90
CA MET A 47 -9.31 7.72 -10.46
C MET A 47 -8.04 6.99 -9.99
N PRO A 48 -7.26 6.35 -10.88
CA PRO A 48 -6.07 5.62 -10.48
C PRO A 48 -4.93 6.58 -10.07
N PRO A 49 -4.07 6.18 -9.12
CA PRO A 49 -2.87 6.96 -8.83
C PRO A 49 -1.93 6.99 -10.05
N PRO A 50 -1.32 8.14 -10.38
CA PRO A 50 -0.36 8.28 -11.47
C PRO A 50 0.94 7.51 -11.17
N ASN A 51 1.73 7.25 -12.22
CA ASN A 51 3.08 6.73 -12.09
C ASN A 51 4.03 7.60 -12.93
N PRO A 52 4.91 8.41 -12.34
CA PRO A 52 5.25 8.46 -10.91
C PRO A 52 4.24 9.25 -10.03
N MET A 53 4.17 8.91 -8.74
CA MET A 53 3.32 9.58 -7.74
C MET A 53 4.06 10.76 -7.08
N VAL A 54 4.04 11.91 -7.76
CA VAL A 54 4.85 13.09 -7.41
C VAL A 54 4.01 14.31 -6.95
N GLY A 55 2.71 14.13 -6.70
CA GLY A 55 1.84 15.24 -6.32
C GLY A 55 1.73 16.32 -7.39
N PHE A 56 1.42 17.55 -6.99
CA PHE A 56 1.25 18.70 -7.89
C PHE A 56 2.42 19.68 -7.87
N SER A 57 3.30 19.61 -6.88
CA SER A 57 4.30 20.66 -6.64
C SER A 57 5.56 20.16 -5.92
N LEU A 58 6.03 18.94 -6.22
CA LEU A 58 7.26 18.44 -5.61
C LEU A 58 8.47 19.26 -6.12
N PRO A 59 9.25 19.93 -5.25
CA PRO A 59 10.27 20.91 -5.65
C PRO A 59 11.38 20.38 -6.58
N ASN A 60 11.58 19.06 -6.63
CA ASN A 60 12.63 18.42 -7.43
C ASN A 60 12.08 17.60 -8.61
N CYS A 61 10.77 17.70 -8.88
CA CYS A 61 10.16 17.05 -10.02
C CYS A 61 9.78 18.14 -11.03
N SER A 62 10.36 18.06 -12.24
CA SER A 62 10.00 18.92 -13.37
C SER A 62 8.56 18.62 -13.78
N GLN A 63 7.60 19.29 -13.16
CA GLN A 63 6.19 19.17 -13.49
C GLN A 63 5.77 20.33 -14.38
N LEU A 64 5.04 20.00 -15.43
CA LEU A 64 4.22 20.98 -16.13
C LEU A 64 3.22 21.59 -15.13
N PRO A 65 2.82 22.86 -15.30
CA PRO A 65 1.77 23.45 -14.49
C PRO A 65 0.55 22.53 -14.44
N VAL A 66 0.11 22.15 -13.24
CA VAL A 66 -1.09 21.34 -13.06
C VAL A 66 -2.30 22.26 -13.18
N ASP A 67 -3.11 22.07 -14.23
CA ASP A 67 -4.41 22.75 -14.34
C ASP A 67 -5.41 22.09 -13.38
N ARG A 68 -5.40 22.56 -12.12
CA ARG A 68 -6.30 22.08 -11.07
C ARG A 68 -7.55 22.95 -11.00
N LYS A 69 -8.71 22.37 -11.34
CA LYS A 69 -10.00 23.05 -11.24
C LYS A 69 -10.60 22.88 -9.84
N ILE A 70 -10.64 23.97 -9.07
CA ILE A 70 -11.36 24.02 -7.79
C ILE A 70 -12.70 24.73 -8.02
N PRO A 71 -13.85 24.13 -7.70
CA PRO A 71 -15.15 24.78 -7.85
C PRO A 71 -15.26 26.00 -6.94
N LYS A 72 -15.99 27.03 -7.39
CA LYS A 72 -16.19 28.29 -6.65
C LYS A 72 -16.62 28.11 -5.19
N LYS A 73 -17.43 27.09 -4.90
CA LYS A 73 -17.92 26.77 -3.55
C LYS A 73 -16.84 26.27 -2.59
N ALA A 74 -15.73 25.76 -3.12
CA ALA A 74 -14.62 25.21 -2.34
C ALA A 74 -13.40 26.14 -2.31
N ILE A 75 -13.42 27.26 -3.04
CA ILE A 75 -12.32 28.23 -3.04
C ILE A 75 -12.35 29.04 -1.75
N GLY A 76 -11.16 29.26 -1.17
CA GLY A 76 -11.00 30.12 -0.02
C GLY A 76 -11.27 29.39 1.30
N ARG A 77 -11.67 30.16 2.32
CA ARG A 77 -11.83 29.65 3.68
C ARG A 77 -13.20 29.00 3.89
N PRO A 78 -13.31 27.98 4.76
CA PRO A 78 -12.21 27.32 5.46
C PRO A 78 -11.35 26.47 4.51
N PHE A 79 -10.05 26.48 4.74
CA PHE A 79 -9.18 25.51 4.08
C PHE A 79 -9.40 24.13 4.70
N PHE A 80 -9.37 23.09 3.87
CA PHE A 80 -9.48 21.70 4.30
C PHE A 80 -8.38 20.86 3.65
N TYR A 81 -8.02 19.77 4.32
CA TYR A 81 -7.03 18.81 3.86
C TYR A 81 -7.40 17.42 4.35
N TYR A 82 -7.62 16.51 3.42
CA TYR A 82 -8.04 15.13 3.69
C TYR A 82 -7.02 14.16 3.09
N GLU A 83 -6.53 13.23 3.90
CA GLU A 83 -5.62 12.15 3.50
C GLU A 83 -6.38 10.83 3.43
N ASN A 84 -6.04 9.99 2.44
CA ASN A 84 -6.39 8.58 2.45
C ASN A 84 -5.33 7.74 1.71
N VAL A 85 -5.37 6.42 1.88
CA VAL A 85 -4.50 5.49 1.16
C VAL A 85 -4.69 5.61 -0.37
N ALA A 86 -3.59 5.76 -1.11
CA ALA A 86 -3.69 5.93 -2.57
C ALA A 86 -4.28 4.70 -3.26
N GLN A 87 -3.90 3.51 -2.80
CA GLN A 87 -4.38 2.22 -3.31
C GLN A 87 -5.69 1.81 -2.61
N ALA A 88 -6.70 2.69 -2.64
CA ALA A 88 -8.01 2.39 -2.11
C ALA A 88 -8.80 1.47 -3.07
N PRO A 89 -9.81 0.72 -2.58
CA PRO A 89 -10.71 -0.05 -3.45
C PRO A 89 -11.36 0.80 -4.55
N THR A 90 -11.69 0.17 -5.67
CA THR A 90 -12.33 0.82 -6.82
C THR A 90 -13.58 1.61 -6.39
N GLY A 91 -13.71 2.85 -6.84
CA GLY A 91 -14.84 3.74 -6.54
C GLY A 91 -14.73 4.53 -5.23
N VAL A 92 -13.79 4.19 -4.34
CA VAL A 92 -13.59 4.93 -3.08
C VAL A 92 -13.14 6.36 -3.36
N TRP A 93 -12.12 6.57 -4.19
CA TRP A 93 -11.67 7.92 -4.54
C TRP A 93 -12.72 8.74 -5.28
N ALA A 94 -13.49 8.13 -6.19
CA ALA A 94 -14.61 8.79 -6.85
C ALA A 94 -15.68 9.25 -5.84
N THR A 95 -15.97 8.42 -4.83
CA THR A 95 -16.90 8.77 -3.75
C THR A 95 -16.37 9.92 -2.89
N ILE A 96 -15.11 9.84 -2.45
CA ILE A 96 -14.47 10.89 -1.64
C ILE A 96 -14.43 12.20 -2.42
N SER A 97 -13.99 12.17 -3.68
CA SER A 97 -13.94 13.34 -4.55
C SER A 97 -15.32 13.96 -4.71
N ARG A 98 -16.35 13.17 -5.03
CA ARG A 98 -17.74 13.64 -5.13
C ARG A 98 -18.23 14.30 -3.84
N CYS A 99 -17.91 13.73 -2.67
CA CYS A 99 -18.28 14.31 -1.37
C CYS A 99 -17.47 15.58 -1.04
N LEU A 100 -16.25 15.71 -1.57
CA LEU A 100 -15.36 16.85 -1.39
C LEU A 100 -15.32 17.73 -2.65
N TYR A 101 -16.50 18.15 -3.10
CA TYR A 101 -16.72 19.13 -4.17
C TYR A 101 -16.25 18.71 -5.58
N GLY A 102 -16.02 17.42 -5.83
CA GLY A 102 -15.47 16.95 -7.10
C GLY A 102 -14.01 17.33 -7.31
N ILE A 103 -13.27 17.60 -6.23
CA ILE A 103 -11.85 17.96 -6.31
C ILE A 103 -11.02 16.69 -6.55
N GLU A 104 -10.10 16.75 -7.51
CA GLU A 104 -9.19 15.66 -7.80
C GLU A 104 -8.15 15.46 -6.68
N PRO A 105 -7.85 14.19 -6.32
CA PRO A 105 -6.81 13.89 -5.33
C PRO A 105 -5.39 14.17 -5.85
N GLU A 106 -4.59 14.84 -5.03
CA GLU A 106 -3.14 14.94 -5.18
C GLU A 106 -2.49 13.63 -4.72
N TYR A 107 -2.01 12.81 -5.64
CA TYR A 107 -1.36 11.55 -5.32
C TYR A 107 0.16 11.69 -5.17
N LEU A 108 0.69 11.30 -4.01
CA LEU A 108 2.10 11.44 -3.68
C LEU A 108 2.62 10.19 -2.95
N ASP A 109 3.85 9.79 -3.29
CA ASP A 109 4.61 8.80 -2.53
C ASP A 109 5.69 9.49 -1.68
N SER A 110 5.62 9.34 -0.36
CA SER A 110 6.58 9.96 0.57
C SER A 110 8.03 9.55 0.37
N LYS A 111 8.32 8.52 -0.46
CA LYS A 111 9.70 8.18 -0.87
C LYS A 111 10.45 9.35 -1.53
N HIS A 112 9.73 10.33 -2.06
CA HIS A 112 10.31 11.52 -2.67
C HIS A 112 10.72 12.58 -1.62
N LEU A 113 10.21 12.45 -0.39
CA LEU A 113 10.38 13.36 0.73
C LEU A 113 11.29 12.80 1.84
N CYS A 114 11.21 11.50 2.11
CA CYS A 114 11.99 10.85 3.18
C CYS A 114 12.42 9.42 2.79
N ALA A 115 13.11 8.74 3.70
CA ALA A 115 13.65 7.40 3.51
C ALA A 115 12.61 6.26 3.54
N ALA A 116 11.32 6.55 3.70
CA ALA A 116 10.24 5.56 3.74
C ALA A 116 9.14 5.85 2.72
N ALA A 117 8.82 4.87 1.88
CA ALA A 117 7.75 4.98 0.91
C ALA A 117 6.38 4.98 1.59
N ARG A 118 5.47 5.87 1.19
CA ARG A 118 4.11 5.93 1.73
C ARG A 118 3.21 6.57 0.68
N LYS A 119 2.48 5.73 -0.06
CA LYS A 119 1.59 6.15 -1.15
C LYS A 119 0.26 6.64 -0.58
N ARG A 120 -0.05 7.92 -0.77
CA ARG A 120 -1.29 8.57 -0.31
C ARG A 120 -1.91 9.45 -1.39
N GLY A 121 -3.21 9.65 -1.29
CA GLY A 121 -3.92 10.69 -2.01
C GLY A 121 -4.37 11.77 -1.02
N TYR A 122 -4.38 13.02 -1.49
CA TYR A 122 -4.76 14.16 -0.67
C TYR A 122 -5.79 15.02 -1.40
N ILE A 123 -6.96 15.23 -0.82
CA ILE A 123 -7.96 16.18 -1.35
C ILE A 123 -7.98 17.41 -0.45
N HIS A 124 -7.85 18.58 -1.06
CA HIS A 124 -7.76 19.85 -0.35
C HIS A 124 -8.19 21.01 -1.25
N ASN A 125 -8.32 22.20 -0.69
CA ASN A 125 -8.52 23.44 -1.44
C ASN A 125 -7.37 24.45 -1.25
N LEU A 126 -6.24 23.98 -0.70
CA LEU A 126 -5.03 24.79 -0.54
C LEU A 126 -4.42 25.20 -1.89
N PRO A 127 -3.83 26.41 -1.99
CA PRO A 127 -2.98 26.81 -3.10
C PRO A 127 -1.83 25.81 -3.31
N ILE A 128 -1.42 25.67 -4.57
CA ILE A 128 -0.34 24.77 -4.97
C ILE A 128 0.91 25.56 -5.40
N GLU A 129 0.76 26.85 -5.64
CA GLU A 129 1.81 27.79 -5.96
C GLU A 129 2.66 28.10 -4.73
N ASN A 130 3.96 28.38 -4.94
CA ASN A 130 4.89 28.83 -3.91
C ASN A 130 5.02 27.90 -2.68
N ARG A 131 4.75 26.59 -2.85
CA ARG A 131 5.05 25.59 -1.83
C ARG A 131 6.57 25.48 -1.63
N ALA A 132 7.00 25.42 -0.38
CA ALA A 132 8.40 25.23 0.00
C ALA A 132 8.56 23.96 0.85
N PRO A 133 9.70 23.25 0.75
CA PRO A 133 9.96 22.10 1.60
C PRO A 133 10.22 22.53 3.05
N LEU A 134 9.97 21.62 3.99
CA LEU A 134 10.44 21.78 5.36
C LEU A 134 11.97 21.61 5.42
N LEU A 135 12.61 22.45 6.22
CA LEU A 135 14.06 22.42 6.44
C LEU A 135 14.37 22.02 7.90
N PRO A 136 15.46 21.25 8.14
CA PRO A 136 16.36 20.66 7.13
C PRO A 136 15.66 19.56 6.31
N LEU A 137 16.15 19.32 5.09
CA LEU A 137 15.59 18.27 4.24
C LEU A 137 15.75 16.89 4.91
N PRO A 138 14.69 16.08 5.03
CA PRO A 138 14.79 14.74 5.58
C PRO A 138 15.71 13.84 4.75
N PRO A 139 16.40 12.87 5.38
CA PRO A 139 17.20 11.88 4.67
C PRO A 139 16.30 11.04 3.75
N LYS A 140 16.80 10.73 2.54
CA LYS A 140 16.04 10.00 1.52
C LYS A 140 16.44 8.54 1.43
N THR A 141 17.54 8.14 2.06
CA THR A 141 17.96 6.73 2.11
C THR A 141 18.11 6.20 3.53
N ILE A 142 18.01 4.86 3.68
CA ILE A 142 18.16 4.15 4.96
C ILE A 142 19.49 4.51 5.62
N LEU A 143 20.58 4.56 4.84
CA LEU A 143 21.93 4.79 5.37
C LEU A 143 22.24 6.27 5.61
N GLU A 144 21.53 7.20 4.96
CA GLU A 144 21.53 8.62 5.36
C GLU A 144 20.79 8.80 6.69
N ALA A 145 19.63 8.16 6.86
CA ALA A 145 18.85 8.25 8.08
C ALA A 145 19.54 7.58 9.27
N PHE A 146 20.15 6.41 9.04
CA PHE A 146 20.76 5.58 10.08
C PHE A 146 22.16 5.08 9.65
N PRO A 147 23.19 5.93 9.71
CA PRO A 147 24.54 5.57 9.29
C PRO A 147 25.12 4.34 10.03
N ARG A 148 24.67 4.10 11.27
CA ARG A 148 25.08 2.95 12.09
C ARG A 148 24.83 1.59 11.43
N TYR A 149 23.83 1.47 10.57
CA TYR A 149 23.52 0.22 9.88
C TYR A 149 24.52 -0.13 8.77
N LYS A 150 25.25 0.87 8.26
CA LYS A 150 26.22 0.68 7.16
C LYS A 150 27.25 -0.40 7.48
N LYS A 151 27.70 -0.50 8.74
CA LYS A 151 28.69 -1.50 9.18
C LYS A 151 28.22 -2.95 8.95
N TRP A 152 26.92 -3.19 9.07
CA TRP A 152 26.34 -4.54 9.03
C TRP A 152 25.52 -4.81 7.77
N TRP A 153 25.40 -3.82 6.89
CA TRP A 153 24.60 -3.92 5.69
C TRP A 153 25.27 -4.83 4.66
N PRO A 154 24.66 -5.97 4.29
CA PRO A 154 25.25 -6.86 3.29
C PRO A 154 25.28 -6.21 1.92
N SER A 155 26.34 -6.45 1.15
CA SER A 155 26.48 -5.91 -0.21
C SER A 155 25.41 -6.39 -1.20
N TRP A 156 24.76 -7.52 -0.89
CA TRP A 156 23.66 -8.07 -1.68
C TRP A 156 22.28 -7.52 -1.28
N ASP A 157 22.17 -6.80 -0.16
CA ASP A 157 20.93 -6.11 0.22
C ASP A 157 20.89 -4.73 -0.44
N THR A 158 20.21 -4.64 -1.58
CA THR A 158 20.17 -3.44 -2.43
C THR A 158 19.11 -2.41 -2.01
N ARG A 159 18.46 -2.59 -0.85
CA ARG A 159 17.45 -1.65 -0.39
C ARG A 159 18.08 -0.32 -0.01
N THR A 160 17.58 0.76 -0.60
CA THR A 160 17.98 2.13 -0.26
C THR A 160 16.91 2.86 0.53
N GLN A 161 15.66 2.39 0.51
CA GLN A 161 14.50 2.99 1.19
C GLN A 161 13.66 1.91 1.89
N PHE A 162 12.97 2.32 2.94
CA PHE A 162 11.95 1.50 3.60
C PHE A 162 10.65 1.48 2.79
N ASN A 163 9.88 0.41 2.97
CA ASN A 163 8.48 0.36 2.54
C ASN A 163 7.59 1.13 3.52
N CYS A 164 6.28 1.19 3.23
CA CYS A 164 5.30 1.80 4.13
C CYS A 164 5.43 1.24 5.54
N LEU A 165 5.66 2.14 6.50
CA LEU A 165 5.73 1.79 7.92
C LEU A 165 4.37 1.20 8.35
N ARG A 166 4.44 0.10 9.11
CA ARG A 166 3.30 -0.71 9.53
C ARG A 166 3.10 -0.55 11.03
N THR A 167 1.92 -0.89 11.51
CA THR A 167 1.60 -0.97 12.95
C THR A 167 1.99 -2.32 13.57
N SER A 168 2.17 -3.35 12.74
CA SER A 168 2.59 -4.69 13.16
C SER A 168 4.10 -4.85 13.09
N MET A 169 4.69 -5.44 14.13
CA MET A 169 6.13 -5.73 14.21
C MET A 169 6.42 -7.19 13.85
N ALA A 170 7.63 -7.44 13.35
CA ALA A 170 8.12 -8.81 13.16
C ALA A 170 8.28 -9.53 14.50
N CYS A 171 7.94 -10.82 14.55
CA CYS A 171 8.21 -11.65 15.72
C CYS A 171 9.69 -12.08 15.77
N GLN A 172 10.17 -12.42 16.97
CA GLN A 172 11.57 -12.84 17.20
C GLN A 172 11.94 -14.10 16.39
N GLN A 173 10.98 -15.00 16.17
CA GLN A 173 11.18 -16.21 15.37
C GLN A 173 11.55 -15.88 13.93
N LEU A 174 10.91 -14.87 13.34
CA LEU A 174 11.20 -14.41 11.98
C LEU A 174 12.62 -13.85 11.87
N THR A 175 13.00 -12.96 12.80
CA THR A 175 14.35 -12.37 12.81
C THR A 175 15.43 -13.43 13.04
N GLY A 176 15.15 -14.43 13.87
CA GLY A 176 16.05 -15.56 14.10
C GLY A 176 16.22 -16.44 12.85
N SER A 177 15.12 -16.73 12.16
CA SER A 177 15.13 -17.49 10.89
C SER A 177 15.95 -16.79 9.81
N ILE A 178 15.75 -15.49 9.60
CA ILE A 178 16.54 -14.70 8.65
C ILE A 178 18.02 -14.72 9.03
N GLY A 179 18.36 -14.59 10.32
CA GLY A 179 19.74 -14.68 10.78
C GLY A 179 20.38 -16.06 10.55
N ALA A 180 19.60 -17.14 10.62
CA ALA A 180 20.06 -18.48 10.27
C ALA A 180 20.30 -18.63 8.77
N LEU A 181 19.40 -18.13 7.93
CA LEU A 181 19.56 -18.10 6.47
C LEU A 181 20.78 -17.27 6.04
N ALA A 182 21.06 -16.17 6.72
CA ALA A 182 22.24 -15.36 6.45
C ALA A 182 23.57 -16.10 6.70
N ARG A 183 23.55 -17.22 7.45
CA ARG A 183 24.74 -18.07 7.69
C ARG A 183 24.96 -19.15 6.63
N THR A 184 24.03 -19.37 5.70
CA THR A 184 24.09 -20.50 4.73
C THR A 184 25.04 -20.25 3.55
N GLY A 185 26.18 -19.59 3.78
CA GLY A 185 27.16 -19.22 2.76
C GLY A 185 27.70 -17.80 2.96
N ASN A 186 28.79 -17.46 2.26
CA ASN A 186 29.36 -16.12 2.28
C ASN A 186 29.75 -15.66 0.86
N PRO A 187 28.84 -15.01 0.10
CA PRO A 187 27.46 -14.68 0.46
C PRO A 187 26.50 -15.90 0.35
N PRO A 188 25.31 -15.84 0.97
CA PRO A 188 24.27 -16.87 0.80
C PRO A 188 23.84 -17.02 -0.69
N PRO A 189 23.29 -18.17 -1.11
CA PRO A 189 22.73 -18.37 -2.45
C PRO A 189 21.69 -17.31 -2.85
N ARG A 190 21.62 -16.97 -4.15
CA ARG A 190 20.76 -15.87 -4.68
C ARG A 190 19.27 -16.05 -4.38
N ASN A 191 18.75 -17.27 -4.37
CA ASN A 191 17.36 -17.56 -4.01
C ASN A 191 17.10 -17.20 -2.53
N ILE A 192 18.01 -17.60 -1.65
CA ILE A 192 17.93 -17.29 -0.20
C ILE A 192 18.05 -15.78 0.02
N GLN A 193 18.95 -15.09 -0.69
CA GLN A 193 19.05 -13.62 -0.64
C GLN A 193 17.72 -12.96 -1.01
N LYS A 194 17.06 -13.39 -2.11
CA LYS A 194 15.77 -12.85 -2.53
C LYS A 194 14.68 -13.05 -1.47
N ASP A 195 14.62 -14.23 -0.86
CA ASP A 195 13.63 -14.55 0.17
C ASP A 195 13.86 -13.75 1.45
N MET A 196 15.11 -13.57 1.87
CA MET A 196 15.46 -12.70 3.01
C MET A 196 15.10 -11.24 2.71
N ILE A 197 15.47 -10.71 1.53
CA ILE A 197 15.12 -9.34 1.14
C ILE A 197 13.60 -9.15 1.13
N LYS A 198 12.84 -10.14 0.64
CA LYS A 198 11.38 -10.09 0.64
C LYS A 198 10.82 -9.94 2.06
N GLN A 199 11.29 -10.77 2.99
CA GLN A 199 10.87 -10.69 4.40
C GLN A 199 11.33 -9.38 5.05
N CYS A 200 12.57 -8.95 4.80
CA CYS A 200 13.07 -7.67 5.30
C CYS A 200 12.27 -6.48 4.76
N LYS A 201 11.79 -6.53 3.51
CA LYS A 201 10.90 -5.52 2.92
C LYS A 201 9.50 -5.53 3.54
N GLU A 202 8.99 -6.70 3.89
CA GLU A 202 7.65 -6.84 4.47
C GLU A 202 7.54 -6.20 5.85
N TYR A 203 8.58 -6.37 6.68
CA TYR A 203 8.62 -5.89 8.07
C TYR A 203 9.60 -4.72 8.29
N ASN A 204 10.12 -4.12 7.22
CA ASN A 204 11.13 -3.06 7.28
C ASN A 204 12.34 -3.38 8.17
N LEU A 205 12.83 -4.62 8.12
CA LEU A 205 13.94 -5.08 8.96
C LEU A 205 15.28 -4.47 8.53
N VAL A 206 16.13 -4.19 9.52
CA VAL A 206 17.46 -3.60 9.34
C VAL A 206 18.55 -4.52 9.90
N TRP A 207 19.74 -4.43 9.33
CA TRP A 207 20.91 -5.20 9.79
C TRP A 207 21.59 -4.50 10.96
N ILE A 208 21.52 -5.12 12.14
CA ILE A 208 22.05 -4.57 13.39
C ILE A 208 23.36 -5.25 13.84
N GLY A 209 23.74 -6.34 13.18
CA GLY A 209 24.90 -7.14 13.53
C GLY A 209 25.22 -8.16 12.44
N LYS A 210 26.36 -8.84 12.56
CA LYS A 210 26.74 -9.93 11.65
C LYS A 210 25.63 -10.99 11.66
N ASN A 211 24.99 -11.19 10.50
CA ASN A 211 23.90 -12.14 10.31
C ASN A 211 22.71 -11.91 11.27
N LYS A 212 22.46 -10.66 11.68
CA LYS A 212 21.40 -10.32 12.62
C LYS A 212 20.58 -9.15 12.09
N VAL A 213 19.26 -9.35 12.04
CA VAL A 213 18.28 -8.34 11.68
C VAL A 213 17.37 -8.01 12.87
N ALA A 214 16.83 -6.79 12.89
CA ALA A 214 15.83 -6.36 13.85
C ALA A 214 14.79 -5.47 13.16
N ALA A 215 13.64 -5.28 13.83
CA ALA A 215 12.69 -4.25 13.45
C ALA A 215 13.21 -2.86 13.86
N LEU A 216 12.60 -1.81 13.32
CA LEU A 216 12.90 -0.44 13.70
C LEU A 216 12.44 -0.17 15.14
N GLU A 217 13.25 0.56 15.88
CA GLU A 217 12.87 1.05 17.21
C GLU A 217 11.81 2.18 17.08
N PRO A 218 10.97 2.41 18.10
CA PRO A 218 9.95 3.46 18.06
C PRO A 218 10.50 4.85 17.70
N GLU A 219 11.65 5.23 18.27
CA GLU A 219 12.26 6.55 17.97
C GLU A 219 12.73 6.67 16.51
N GLU A 220 13.09 5.55 15.88
CA GLU A 220 13.44 5.52 14.45
C GLU A 220 12.22 5.71 13.56
N ILE A 221 11.08 5.13 13.96
CA ILE A 221 9.80 5.29 13.27
C ILE A 221 9.34 6.74 13.37
N GLU A 222 9.42 7.34 14.57
CA GLU A 222 9.12 8.77 14.79
C GLU A 222 9.97 9.65 13.89
N TYR A 223 11.29 9.40 13.86
CA TYR A 223 12.23 10.15 13.05
C TYR A 223 11.90 10.06 11.55
N LEU A 224 11.60 8.87 11.03
CA LEU A 224 11.21 8.66 9.62
C LEU A 224 9.89 9.34 9.24
N LEU A 225 8.98 9.50 10.21
CA LEU A 225 7.69 10.17 10.05
C LEU A 225 7.78 11.69 10.27
N GLY A 226 8.94 12.21 10.70
CA GLY A 226 9.14 13.63 10.96
C GLY A 226 8.59 14.11 12.31
N PHE A 227 8.36 13.21 13.26
CA PHE A 227 7.98 13.58 14.62
C PHE A 227 9.22 13.94 15.45
N PRO A 228 9.06 14.79 16.48
CA PRO A 228 10.08 14.98 17.51
C PRO A 228 10.45 13.65 18.17
N LYS A 229 11.67 13.54 18.68
CA LYS A 229 12.13 12.37 19.43
C LYS A 229 11.26 12.16 20.68
N ASP A 230 10.95 10.91 20.98
CA ASP A 230 10.18 10.50 22.16
C ASP A 230 8.71 11.00 22.12
N HIS A 231 8.18 11.37 20.95
CA HIS A 231 6.84 11.94 20.78
C HIS A 231 5.72 11.01 21.28
N THR A 232 5.91 9.70 21.16
CA THR A 232 4.97 8.66 21.58
C THR A 232 5.38 7.99 22.90
N ARG A 233 6.53 8.35 23.46
CA ARG A 233 7.06 7.72 24.67
C ARG A 233 6.22 8.11 25.88
N GLY A 234 5.94 7.14 26.75
CA GLY A 234 5.15 7.34 27.95
C GLY A 234 3.63 7.33 27.71
N LEU A 235 3.19 7.13 26.47
CA LEU A 235 1.82 6.67 26.18
C LEU A 235 1.73 5.20 26.61
N THR A 236 1.62 4.96 27.91
CA THR A 236 1.21 3.65 28.43
C THR A 236 -0.14 3.32 27.84
N SER A 237 -0.23 2.21 27.13
CA SER A 237 -1.48 1.61 26.68
C SER A 237 -2.40 1.45 27.89
N THR A 238 -3.36 2.35 28.05
CA THR A 238 -4.59 2.03 28.79
C THR A 238 -5.44 1.21 27.84
N ASN A 239 -5.17 -0.10 27.77
CA ASN A 239 -6.07 -1.11 27.24
C ASN A 239 -5.94 -2.36 28.10
#